data_AF-A0A7V3T428-F1
#
_entry.id   AF-A0A7V3T428-F1
#
_cell.length_a   1.000
_cell.length_b   1.000
_cell.length_c   1.000
_cell.angle_alpha   90.00
_cell.angle_beta   90.00
_cell.angle_gamma   90.00
#
_symmetry.space_group_name_H-M   'P 1'
#
loop_
_entity.id
_entity.type
_entity.pdbx_description
1 polymer ?
#
loop_
_entity_poly.entity_id
_entity_poly.type
_entity_poly.pdbx_seq_one_letter_code
_entity_poly.pdbx_strand_id
1 'polypeptide(L)'
;MRFTTIWQTVSFVVGHLGVGFAVLGQTPVSSISTNALGVPPPDQRPLRPLSLEECIRLALQHNFTLQIQRWNPIRFQYQVAGSYGYYDPVISVDATETEATTSGYYDPAIGELPSATARTRRLNSQLSGTLPSGLRYDIATTTRHQSGDASTVYAGIPLLRPFETYEASTRLTLTQPLLKNFWTDSGRTAIQVAKKDLKISELEFENQVRLVIRDVIRNYYELIYARELVKVQEKALELAQALLAQNREKVRVGVLAPLDEKQAEAQAATSLADLLAARRQVAFQENLLKNLITDHYESWYGQGIEPTDSLVAVPQVFDLRESWVEAVTKRPDLRMVRAELEKQGLIVRLNFNQLFPSLDIVGSYGISGVDTLSISRNPVHDPATSRLVGYARLYEPSLGGAWDGILNQNNPRHSIGAVLSFPLSLRAERNRYQQAKATLKQIELQVRQLEQSVRVEVDDAISQAESALQRVSATREARLYAEAALDAEQKKLDAGKSTSFEVLRLQRDLTAARSAEIRALADYNQALVNLYAAEGTLLERRRISIEFK
;
A
#
# COMPACT_ATOMS: atom_id res chain seq x y z
N MET A 1 -30.32 -2.37 18.75
CA MET A 1 -30.20 -1.66 20.04
C MET A 1 -29.62 -0.29 19.79
N ARG A 2 -30.30 0.76 20.26
CA ARG A 2 -29.96 2.17 20.10
C ARG A 2 -28.89 2.63 21.11
N PHE A 3 -28.26 3.76 20.78
CA PHE A 3 -27.96 4.94 21.63
C PHE A 3 -26.47 5.34 21.89
N THR A 4 -26.11 6.46 21.25
CA THR A 4 -25.42 7.69 21.74
C THR A 4 -23.97 7.69 22.24
N THR A 5 -23.14 8.40 21.45
CA THR A 5 -22.45 9.68 21.73
C THR A 5 -22.07 10.01 23.19
N ILE A 6 -20.77 10.26 23.44
CA ILE A 6 -20.28 11.02 24.61
C ILE A 6 -19.37 12.15 24.13
N TRP A 7 -19.69 13.36 24.62
CA TRP A 7 -19.02 14.63 24.42
C TRP A 7 -17.89 14.89 25.44
N GLN A 8 -17.03 15.85 25.09
CA GLN A 8 -16.00 16.51 25.90
C GLN A 8 -16.47 16.99 27.29
N THR A 9 -15.56 17.05 28.26
CA THR A 9 -15.19 18.27 29.04
C THR A 9 -14.12 17.91 30.09
N VAL A 10 -12.97 18.58 30.06
CA VAL A 10 -12.01 18.63 31.18
C VAL A 10 -11.93 20.08 31.63
N SER A 11 -12.34 20.33 32.88
CA SER A 11 -12.37 21.63 33.53
C SER A 11 -10.97 22.14 33.85
N PHE A 12 -10.75 23.43 33.59
CA PHE A 12 -9.64 24.21 34.16
C PHE A 12 -9.95 24.56 35.62
N VAL A 13 -9.02 24.24 36.52
CA VAL A 13 -9.01 24.74 37.91
C VAL A 13 -8.20 26.02 37.95
N VAL A 14 -8.86 27.14 38.25
CA VAL A 14 -8.25 28.44 38.49
C VAL A 14 -7.86 28.52 39.97
N GLY A 15 -6.56 28.44 40.26
CA GLY A 15 -5.99 28.75 41.58
C GLY A 15 -5.62 30.23 41.66
N HIS A 16 -6.36 30.98 42.48
CA HIS A 16 -5.96 32.32 42.94
C HIS A 16 -4.80 32.21 43.93
N LEU A 17 -3.66 32.82 43.61
CA LEU A 17 -2.64 33.17 44.61
C LEU A 17 -2.18 34.61 44.37
N GLY A 18 -2.21 35.38 45.46
CA GLY A 18 -2.08 36.83 45.48
C GLY A 18 -0.70 37.34 45.06
N VAL A 19 -0.72 38.52 44.46
CA VAL A 19 0.46 39.27 44.02
C VAL A 19 1.04 40.02 45.21
N GLY A 20 2.21 39.60 45.68
CA GLY A 20 3.10 40.40 46.50
C GLY A 20 4.24 40.94 45.63
N PHE A 21 4.31 42.26 45.48
CA PHE A 21 5.43 42.93 44.82
C PHE A 21 6.68 42.84 45.69
N ALA A 22 7.73 42.18 45.19
CA ALA A 22 9.08 42.27 45.73
C ALA A 22 10.06 42.62 44.60
N VAL A 23 10.67 43.79 44.72
CA VAL A 23 11.78 44.28 43.91
C VAL A 23 13.01 43.43 44.23
N LEU A 24 13.55 42.72 43.24
CA LEU A 24 14.84 42.03 43.35
C LEU A 24 15.74 42.39 42.16
N GLY A 25 16.91 42.91 42.48
CA GLY A 25 17.93 43.37 41.56
C GLY A 25 18.51 42.26 40.71
N GLN A 26 18.95 42.64 39.50
CA GLN A 26 19.67 41.79 38.57
C GLN A 26 20.98 41.32 39.21
N THR A 27 21.10 40.01 39.39
CA THR A 27 22.39 39.33 39.58
C THR A 27 22.82 38.72 38.25
N PRO A 28 24.13 38.66 37.96
CA PRO A 28 24.64 38.15 36.68
C PRO A 28 24.38 36.65 36.57
N VAL A 29 23.98 36.20 35.37
CA VAL A 29 23.70 34.81 35.04
C VAL A 29 24.98 33.98 35.17
N SER A 30 25.18 33.35 36.33
CA SER A 30 26.17 32.30 36.52
C SER A 30 25.72 31.01 35.83
N SER A 31 26.66 30.41 35.11
CA SER A 31 26.58 29.16 34.32
C SER A 31 25.64 28.10 34.90
N ILE A 32 24.56 27.79 34.18
CA ILE A 32 23.78 26.57 34.38
C ILE A 32 24.62 25.41 33.83
N SER A 33 25.13 24.56 34.72
CA SER A 33 25.74 23.29 34.33
C SER A 33 24.67 22.34 33.81
N THR A 34 24.60 22.20 32.49
CA THR A 34 23.72 21.26 31.78
C THR A 34 24.28 19.84 31.86
N ASN A 35 24.22 19.21 33.04
CA ASN A 35 24.60 17.80 33.22
C ASN A 35 23.52 16.97 33.97
N ALA A 36 22.24 17.22 33.71
CA ALA A 36 21.14 16.52 34.38
C ALA A 36 20.72 15.17 33.74
N LEU A 37 21.33 14.74 32.63
CA LEU A 37 20.95 13.50 31.93
C LEU A 37 22.11 12.54 31.58
N GLY A 38 23.35 12.82 32.02
CA GLY A 38 24.51 11.96 31.72
C GLY A 38 24.87 11.86 30.22
N VAL A 39 24.28 12.70 29.37
CA VAL A 39 24.53 12.76 27.93
C VAL A 39 25.46 13.94 27.67
N PRO A 40 26.63 13.74 27.04
CA PRO A 40 27.51 14.84 26.66
C PRO A 40 26.75 15.86 25.80
N PRO A 41 27.06 17.16 25.91
CA PRO A 41 26.61 18.16 24.94
C PRO A 41 26.80 17.64 23.50
N PRO A 42 25.96 18.03 22.52
CA PRO A 42 26.05 17.52 21.15
C PRO A 42 27.48 17.54 20.57
N ASP A 43 28.27 18.54 20.96
CA ASP A 43 29.67 18.76 20.54
C ASP A 43 30.70 17.78 21.17
N GLN A 44 30.31 16.95 22.15
CA GLN A 44 31.19 16.01 22.87
C GLN A 44 30.82 14.53 22.65
N ARG A 45 29.89 14.26 21.74
CA ARG A 45 29.48 12.88 21.42
C ARG A 45 30.54 12.20 20.57
N PRO A 46 30.80 10.89 20.78
CA PRO A 46 31.69 10.13 19.90
C PRO A 46 31.17 10.20 18.46
N LEU A 47 32.06 10.61 17.55
CA LEU A 47 31.76 10.74 16.13
C LEU A 47 31.91 9.39 15.44
N ARG A 48 30.88 8.99 14.69
CA ARG A 48 30.92 7.82 13.82
C ARG A 48 31.13 8.29 12.37
N PRO A 49 32.23 7.92 11.70
CA PRO A 49 32.41 8.21 10.28
C PRO A 49 31.38 7.42 9.47
N LEU A 50 30.68 8.09 8.55
CA LEU A 50 29.72 7.49 7.63
C LEU A 50 29.85 8.10 6.22
N SER A 51 29.99 7.23 5.23
CA SER A 51 29.88 7.60 3.81
C SER A 51 28.42 7.70 3.35
N LEU A 52 28.18 8.36 2.22
CA LEU A 52 26.86 8.38 1.61
C LEU A 52 26.35 6.97 1.28
N GLU A 53 27.22 6.09 0.78
CA GLU A 53 26.85 4.72 0.41
C GLU A 53 26.43 3.90 1.63
N GLU A 54 27.13 4.05 2.76
CA GLU A 54 26.74 3.41 4.02
C GLU A 54 25.40 3.94 4.54
N CYS A 55 25.14 5.25 4.44
CA CYS A 55 23.84 5.82 4.80
C CYS A 55 22.70 5.22 3.95
N ILE A 56 22.92 5.09 2.64
CA ILE A 56 21.94 4.46 1.73
C ILE A 56 21.72 2.98 2.11
N ARG A 57 22.80 2.23 2.36
CA ARG A 57 22.72 0.82 2.75
C ARG A 57 21.94 0.64 4.05
N LEU A 58 22.22 1.45 5.06
CA LEU A 58 21.52 1.46 6.33
C LEU A 58 20.04 1.81 6.15
N ALA A 59 19.71 2.83 5.35
CA ALA A 59 18.33 3.18 5.04
C ALA A 59 17.58 2.03 4.33
N LEU A 60 18.19 1.37 3.34
CA LEU A 60 17.56 0.23 2.65
C LEU A 60 17.26 -0.95 3.59
N GLN A 61 18.06 -1.12 4.64
CA GLN A 61 17.92 -2.21 5.60
C GLN A 61 16.95 -1.85 6.74
N HIS A 62 17.09 -0.66 7.32
CA HIS A 62 16.47 -0.29 8.59
C HIS A 62 15.35 0.74 8.47
N ASN A 63 15.17 1.41 7.33
CA ASN A 63 14.11 2.42 7.22
C ASN A 63 12.71 1.79 7.35
N PHE A 64 11.94 2.19 8.36
CA PHE A 64 10.60 1.62 8.62
C PHE A 64 9.63 1.80 7.45
N THR A 65 9.69 2.90 6.71
CA THR A 65 8.85 3.10 5.52
C THR A 65 9.10 2.01 4.48
N LEU A 66 10.37 1.68 4.23
CA LEU A 66 10.74 0.61 3.29
C LEU A 66 10.41 -0.77 3.84
N GLN A 67 10.63 -1.01 5.15
CA GLN A 67 10.26 -2.27 5.78
C GLN A 67 8.75 -2.53 5.68
N ILE A 68 7.91 -1.52 5.92
CA ILE A 68 6.46 -1.61 5.79
C ILE A 68 6.07 -1.84 4.31
N GLN A 69 6.60 -1.03 3.41
CA GLN A 69 6.25 -1.08 1.99
C GLN A 69 6.70 -2.39 1.31
N ARG A 70 7.74 -3.05 1.82
CA ARG A 70 8.21 -4.37 1.32
C ARG A 70 7.15 -5.46 1.43
N TRP A 71 6.22 -5.35 2.38
CA TRP A 71 5.13 -6.33 2.54
C TRP A 71 3.99 -6.17 1.54
N ASN A 72 3.86 -5.02 0.87
CA ASN A 72 2.78 -4.78 -0.09
C ASN A 72 2.86 -5.72 -1.30
N PRO A 73 3.99 -5.85 -2.03
CA PRO A 73 4.09 -6.80 -3.14
C PRO A 73 3.80 -8.24 -2.73
N ILE A 74 4.30 -8.67 -1.55
CA ILE A 74 4.06 -10.01 -1.00
C ILE A 74 2.56 -10.23 -0.76
N ARG A 75 1.85 -9.25 -0.18
CA ARG A 75 0.39 -9.32 0.00
C ARG A 75 -0.33 -9.47 -1.34
N PHE A 76 0.05 -8.70 -2.36
CA PHE A 76 -0.55 -8.81 -3.68
C PHE A 76 -0.20 -10.13 -4.40
N GLN A 77 0.97 -10.72 -4.12
CA GLN A 77 1.31 -12.06 -4.60
C GLN A 77 0.36 -13.11 -4.02
N TYR A 78 0.06 -13.04 -2.72
CA TYR A 78 -0.98 -13.89 -2.11
C TYR A 78 -2.38 -13.58 -2.63
N GLN A 79 -2.68 -12.33 -2.99
CA GLN A 79 -3.96 -11.99 -3.63
C GLN A 79 -4.06 -12.61 -5.03
N VAL A 80 -2.99 -12.61 -5.81
CA VAL A 80 -2.92 -13.33 -7.10
C VAL A 80 -3.11 -14.82 -6.88
N ALA A 81 -2.39 -15.42 -5.93
CA ALA A 81 -2.55 -16.84 -5.59
C ALA A 81 -4.00 -17.17 -5.19
N GLY A 82 -4.60 -16.36 -4.30
CA GLY A 82 -5.98 -16.52 -3.87
C GLY A 82 -7.00 -16.33 -5.00
N SER A 83 -6.71 -15.50 -6.01
CA SER A 83 -7.59 -15.34 -7.18
C SER A 83 -7.70 -16.60 -8.04
N TYR A 84 -6.70 -17.49 -8.00
CA TYR A 84 -6.78 -18.80 -8.65
C TYR A 84 -7.77 -19.75 -7.97
N GLY A 85 -8.22 -19.43 -6.74
CA GLY A 85 -9.30 -20.17 -6.08
C GLY A 85 -10.63 -20.15 -6.85
N TYR A 86 -10.75 -19.29 -7.87
CA TYR A 86 -11.83 -19.38 -8.87
C TYR A 86 -11.91 -20.75 -9.58
N TYR A 87 -10.79 -21.47 -9.69
CA TYR A 87 -10.73 -22.80 -10.29
C TYR A 87 -10.79 -23.94 -9.26
N ASP A 88 -10.86 -23.62 -7.96
CA ASP A 88 -10.89 -24.65 -6.93
C ASP A 88 -12.21 -25.41 -7.00
N PRO A 89 -12.19 -26.75 -6.95
CA PRO A 89 -13.39 -27.55 -6.87
C PRO A 89 -14.12 -27.28 -5.55
N VAL A 90 -15.44 -27.20 -5.60
CA VAL A 90 -16.30 -27.11 -4.43
C VAL A 90 -17.07 -28.41 -4.27
N ILE A 91 -16.96 -29.01 -3.07
CA ILE A 91 -17.82 -30.10 -2.63
C ILE A 91 -18.90 -29.52 -1.74
N SER A 92 -20.17 -29.70 -2.11
CA SER A 92 -21.34 -29.35 -1.30
C SER A 92 -22.10 -30.62 -0.91
N VAL A 93 -22.47 -30.72 0.36
CA VAL A 93 -23.29 -31.81 0.90
C VAL A 93 -24.47 -31.18 1.62
N ASP A 94 -25.67 -31.59 1.22
CA ASP A 94 -26.94 -31.09 1.72
C ASP A 94 -27.80 -32.28 2.14
N ALA A 95 -28.31 -32.24 3.37
CA ALA A 95 -29.20 -33.25 3.92
C ALA A 95 -30.51 -32.59 4.33
N THR A 96 -31.61 -33.01 3.70
CA THR A 96 -32.95 -32.47 3.95
C THR A 96 -33.91 -33.57 4.37
N GLU A 97 -34.75 -33.28 5.36
CA GLU A 97 -35.91 -34.08 5.71
C GLU A 97 -37.15 -33.20 5.56
N THR A 98 -38.13 -33.69 4.82
CA THR A 98 -39.41 -33.02 4.60
C THR A 98 -40.51 -33.99 4.93
N GLU A 99 -41.41 -33.58 5.81
CA GLU A 99 -42.62 -34.32 6.15
C GLU A 99 -43.82 -33.53 5.68
N ALA A 100 -44.68 -34.18 4.90
CA ALA A 100 -45.90 -33.60 4.39
C ALA A 100 -47.07 -34.48 4.82
N THR A 101 -48.07 -33.86 5.45
CA THR A 101 -49.32 -34.52 5.82
C THR A 101 -50.44 -33.95 4.97
N THR A 102 -51.07 -34.79 4.18
CA THR A 102 -52.28 -34.44 3.44
C THR A 102 -53.47 -34.75 4.31
N SER A 103 -54.24 -33.73 4.65
CA SER A 103 -55.44 -33.88 5.49
C SER A 103 -56.42 -34.87 4.88
N GLY A 104 -57.02 -35.69 5.74
CA GLY A 104 -58.18 -36.47 5.37
C GLY A 104 -59.36 -35.58 5.00
N TYR A 105 -60.24 -36.07 4.14
CA TYR A 105 -61.48 -35.38 3.78
C TYR A 105 -62.59 -36.40 3.54
N TYR A 106 -63.83 -35.94 3.64
CA TYR A 106 -64.99 -36.78 3.39
C TYR A 106 -65.44 -36.66 1.93
N ASP A 107 -65.53 -37.78 1.22
CA ASP A 107 -66.09 -37.85 -0.13
C ASP A 107 -67.44 -38.60 -0.09
N PRO A 108 -68.55 -38.00 -0.54
CA PRO A 108 -69.87 -38.64 -0.51
C PRO A 108 -69.98 -39.97 -1.29
N ALA A 109 -69.12 -40.22 -2.28
CA ALA A 109 -69.17 -41.41 -3.12
C ALA A 109 -68.39 -42.61 -2.54
N ILE A 110 -67.37 -42.35 -1.73
CA ILE A 110 -66.41 -43.37 -1.26
C ILE A 110 -66.16 -43.32 0.26
N GLY A 111 -66.67 -42.32 0.98
CA GLY A 111 -66.57 -42.18 2.43
C GLY A 111 -65.41 -41.31 2.90
N GLU A 112 -65.05 -41.44 4.18
CA GLU A 112 -63.94 -40.70 4.79
C GLU A 112 -62.59 -41.22 4.28
N LEU A 113 -61.84 -40.35 3.60
CA LEU A 113 -60.47 -40.63 3.21
C LEU A 113 -59.54 -40.25 4.37
N PRO A 114 -58.71 -41.19 4.86
CA PRO A 114 -57.80 -40.93 5.97
C PRO A 114 -56.70 -39.95 5.58
N SER A 115 -56.18 -39.25 6.59
CA SER A 115 -54.98 -38.41 6.45
C SER A 115 -53.77 -39.26 6.05
N ALA A 116 -53.01 -38.78 5.08
CA ALA A 116 -51.84 -39.48 4.52
C ALA A 116 -50.57 -38.70 4.84
N THR A 117 -49.53 -39.40 5.30
CA THR A 117 -48.23 -38.81 5.63
C THR A 117 -47.18 -39.28 4.65
N ALA A 118 -46.31 -38.37 4.21
CA ALA A 118 -45.17 -38.68 3.38
C ALA A 118 -43.93 -38.00 3.94
N ARG A 119 -42.92 -38.81 4.27
CA ARG A 119 -41.61 -38.34 4.71
C ARG A 119 -40.60 -38.57 3.60
N THR A 120 -39.87 -37.53 3.23
CA THR A 120 -38.80 -37.57 2.24
C THR A 120 -37.51 -37.15 2.92
N ARG A 121 -36.52 -38.04 2.93
CA ARG A 121 -35.14 -37.74 3.30
C ARG A 121 -34.31 -37.71 2.04
N ARG A 122 -33.49 -36.67 1.88
CA ARG A 122 -32.64 -36.49 0.72
C ARG A 122 -31.26 -36.08 1.16
N LEU A 123 -30.26 -36.77 0.62
CA LEU A 123 -28.85 -36.40 0.71
C LEU A 123 -28.38 -36.06 -0.70
N ASN A 124 -27.99 -34.81 -0.90
CA ASN A 124 -27.35 -34.33 -2.12
C ASN A 124 -25.85 -34.18 -1.83
N SER A 125 -25.02 -34.67 -2.73
CA SER A 125 -23.58 -34.45 -2.71
C SER A 125 -23.15 -34.01 -4.10
N GLN A 126 -22.45 -32.89 -4.21
CA GLN A 126 -22.12 -32.27 -5.47
C GLN A 126 -20.66 -31.83 -5.46
N LEU A 127 -19.92 -32.19 -6.51
CA LEU A 127 -18.58 -31.72 -6.80
C LEU A 127 -18.64 -30.87 -8.05
N SER A 128 -18.34 -29.58 -7.94
CA SER A 128 -18.42 -28.64 -9.06
C SER A 128 -17.16 -27.79 -9.18
N GLY A 129 -16.89 -27.27 -10.38
CA GLY A 129 -15.75 -26.40 -10.59
C GLY A 129 -15.72 -25.78 -11.99
N THR A 130 -14.77 -24.88 -12.20
CA THR A 130 -14.54 -24.21 -13.49
C THR A 130 -13.12 -24.46 -13.95
N LEU A 131 -12.94 -24.77 -15.23
CA LEU A 131 -11.63 -24.93 -15.86
C LEU A 131 -11.15 -23.61 -16.49
N PRO A 132 -9.83 -23.45 -16.75
CA PRO A 132 -9.29 -22.25 -17.41
C PRO A 132 -9.88 -21.93 -18.79
N SER A 133 -10.47 -22.91 -19.48
CA SER A 133 -11.20 -22.70 -20.74
C SER A 133 -12.57 -22.01 -20.56
N GLY A 134 -13.04 -21.85 -19.33
CA GLY A 134 -14.40 -21.43 -19.00
C GLY A 134 -15.41 -22.58 -18.94
N LEU A 135 -14.98 -23.83 -19.19
CA LEU A 135 -15.82 -25.01 -19.04
C LEU A 135 -16.17 -25.22 -17.56
N ARG A 136 -17.46 -25.38 -17.27
CA ARG A 136 -17.97 -25.73 -15.94
C ARG A 136 -18.28 -27.23 -15.91
N TYR A 137 -17.86 -27.90 -14.85
CA TYR A 137 -18.22 -29.30 -14.60
C TYR A 137 -18.97 -29.42 -13.28
N ASP A 138 -19.88 -30.39 -13.25
CA ASP A 138 -20.73 -30.68 -12.10
C ASP A 138 -20.97 -32.18 -11.99
N ILE A 139 -20.62 -32.78 -10.86
CA ILE A 139 -20.87 -34.18 -10.55
C ILE A 139 -21.80 -34.20 -9.34
N ALA A 140 -23.07 -34.51 -9.57
CA ALA A 140 -24.10 -34.53 -8.54
C ALA A 140 -24.56 -35.96 -8.26
N THR A 141 -24.56 -36.32 -6.99
CA THR A 141 -25.14 -37.55 -6.45
C THR A 141 -26.33 -37.18 -5.58
N THR A 142 -27.47 -37.83 -5.80
CA THR A 142 -28.66 -37.67 -4.97
C THR A 142 -29.10 -39.05 -4.50
N THR A 143 -29.19 -39.23 -3.19
CA THR A 143 -29.91 -40.35 -2.58
C THR A 143 -31.19 -39.83 -1.93
N ARG A 144 -32.32 -40.45 -2.23
CA ARG A 144 -33.63 -40.09 -1.73
C ARG A 144 -34.27 -41.31 -1.09
N HIS A 145 -34.73 -41.17 0.13
CA HIS A 145 -35.59 -42.15 0.81
C HIS A 145 -36.96 -41.51 1.00
N GLN A 146 -38.00 -42.17 0.50
CA GLN A 146 -39.37 -41.75 0.69
C GLN A 146 -40.15 -42.86 1.39
N SER A 147 -40.82 -42.52 2.48
CA SER A 147 -41.63 -43.47 3.26
C SER A 147 -42.90 -42.80 3.75
N GLY A 148 -43.97 -43.56 3.87
CA GLY A 148 -45.20 -43.08 4.46
C GLY A 148 -46.41 -43.88 4.01
N ASP A 149 -47.57 -43.26 4.10
CA ASP A 149 -48.84 -43.86 3.73
C ASP A 149 -49.52 -43.03 2.65
N ALA A 150 -50.03 -43.70 1.62
CA ALA A 150 -50.85 -43.09 0.59
C ALA A 150 -52.32 -43.46 0.82
N SER A 151 -53.20 -42.46 0.87
CA SER A 151 -54.65 -42.69 0.88
C SER A 151 -55.08 -43.21 -0.49
N THR A 152 -55.72 -44.37 -0.53
CA THR A 152 -56.16 -45.02 -1.77
C THR A 152 -57.53 -45.67 -1.58
N VAL A 153 -58.27 -45.82 -2.66
CA VAL A 153 -59.56 -46.53 -2.66
C VAL A 153 -59.39 -47.85 -3.37
N TYR A 154 -59.69 -48.94 -2.68
CA TYR A 154 -59.67 -50.26 -3.27
C TYR A 154 -61.03 -50.93 -3.07
N ALA A 155 -61.65 -51.37 -4.16
CA ALA A 155 -62.99 -51.99 -4.16
C ALA A 155 -64.04 -51.17 -3.38
N GLY A 156 -63.99 -49.84 -3.50
CA GLY A 156 -64.92 -48.92 -2.82
C GLY A 156 -64.59 -48.64 -1.34
N ILE A 157 -63.46 -49.12 -0.83
CA ILE A 157 -63.03 -48.91 0.56
C ILE A 157 -61.82 -47.97 0.59
N PRO A 158 -61.91 -46.80 1.25
CA PRO A 158 -60.76 -45.95 1.57
C PRO A 158 -59.82 -46.64 2.55
N LEU A 159 -58.52 -46.65 2.23
CA LEU A 159 -57.48 -47.33 3.00
C LEU A 159 -56.15 -46.57 2.90
N LEU A 160 -55.30 -46.72 3.91
CA LEU A 160 -53.91 -46.29 3.85
C LEU A 160 -53.06 -47.41 3.28
N ARG A 161 -52.28 -47.11 2.23
CA ARG A 161 -51.30 -48.02 1.65
C ARG A 161 -49.90 -47.54 2.01
N PRO A 162 -49.13 -48.32 2.80
CA PRO A 162 -47.75 -47.94 3.08
C PRO A 162 -46.93 -48.04 1.81
N PHE A 163 -46.00 -47.10 1.65
CA PHE A 163 -44.99 -47.13 0.61
C PHE A 163 -43.63 -46.82 1.21
N GLU A 164 -42.60 -47.42 0.64
CA GLU A 164 -41.22 -47.10 0.93
C GLU A 164 -40.42 -47.21 -0.37
N THR A 165 -39.54 -46.26 -0.62
CA THR A 165 -38.77 -46.18 -1.86
C THR A 165 -37.42 -45.54 -1.58
N TYR A 166 -36.36 -46.22 -2.03
CA TYR A 166 -35.02 -45.68 -2.08
C TYR A 166 -34.67 -45.39 -3.54
N GLU A 167 -34.18 -44.19 -3.80
CA GLU A 167 -33.65 -43.80 -5.10
C GLU A 167 -32.21 -43.32 -4.91
N ALA A 168 -31.34 -43.73 -5.82
CA ALA A 168 -30.00 -43.19 -5.92
C ALA A 168 -29.78 -42.73 -7.36
N SER A 169 -29.13 -41.60 -7.56
CA SER A 169 -28.73 -41.15 -8.89
C SER A 169 -27.40 -40.43 -8.85
N THR A 170 -26.61 -40.60 -9.89
CA THR A 170 -25.35 -39.87 -10.13
C THR A 170 -25.43 -39.24 -11.52
N ARG A 171 -25.03 -37.97 -11.65
CA ARG A 171 -25.03 -37.22 -12.90
C ARG A 171 -23.78 -36.38 -13.03
N LEU A 172 -23.09 -36.51 -14.17
CA LEU A 172 -22.09 -35.58 -14.65
C LEU A 172 -22.75 -34.59 -15.62
N THR A 173 -22.52 -33.30 -15.43
CA THR A 173 -22.91 -32.23 -16.35
C THR A 173 -21.69 -31.40 -16.73
N LEU A 174 -21.52 -31.16 -18.02
CA LEU A 174 -20.48 -30.31 -18.58
C LEU A 174 -21.16 -29.13 -19.30
N THR A 175 -20.71 -27.92 -19.04
CA THR A 175 -21.27 -26.69 -19.63
C THR A 175 -20.16 -25.83 -20.21
N GLN A 176 -20.16 -25.65 -21.54
CA GLN A 176 -19.20 -24.83 -22.26
C GLN A 176 -19.90 -23.57 -22.81
N PRO A 177 -19.58 -22.37 -22.30
CA PRO A 177 -20.03 -21.13 -22.94
C PRO A 177 -19.34 -20.95 -24.29
N LEU A 178 -20.05 -20.45 -25.31
CA LEU A 178 -19.54 -20.20 -26.66
C LEU A 178 -19.48 -18.72 -27.06
N LEU A 179 -20.27 -17.86 -26.42
CA LEU A 179 -20.34 -16.42 -26.72
C LEU A 179 -19.98 -15.59 -25.48
N LYS A 180 -20.98 -15.21 -24.68
CA LYS A 180 -20.77 -14.61 -23.37
C LYS A 180 -19.95 -15.56 -22.49
N ASN A 181 -18.96 -15.03 -21.79
CA ASN A 181 -18.02 -15.77 -20.94
C ASN A 181 -17.08 -16.75 -21.67
N PHE A 182 -17.00 -16.76 -23.01
CA PHE A 182 -16.11 -17.69 -23.71
C PHE A 182 -14.63 -17.28 -23.63
N TRP A 183 -14.26 -16.09 -24.13
CA TRP A 183 -12.87 -15.63 -24.14
C TRP A 183 -12.44 -14.91 -22.84
N THR A 184 -13.39 -14.36 -22.10
CA THR A 184 -13.15 -13.71 -20.80
C THR A 184 -14.39 -13.85 -19.94
N ASP A 185 -14.19 -13.96 -18.64
CA ASP A 185 -15.26 -13.94 -17.64
C ASP A 185 -14.78 -13.19 -16.39
N SER A 186 -15.66 -13.11 -15.39
CA SER A 186 -15.39 -12.42 -14.13
C SER A 186 -14.16 -12.99 -13.40
N GLY A 187 -14.00 -14.32 -13.33
CA GLY A 187 -12.90 -14.97 -12.62
C GLY A 187 -11.57 -14.84 -13.36
N ARG A 188 -11.55 -15.12 -14.67
CA ARG A 188 -10.36 -14.92 -15.51
C ARG A 188 -9.91 -13.46 -15.52
N THR A 189 -10.84 -12.51 -15.61
CA THR A 189 -10.50 -11.08 -15.53
C THR A 189 -9.98 -10.71 -14.16
N ALA A 190 -10.58 -11.22 -13.08
CA ALA A 190 -10.12 -10.96 -11.71
C ALA A 190 -8.67 -11.43 -11.49
N ILE A 191 -8.27 -12.59 -12.04
CA ILE A 191 -6.89 -13.06 -11.98
C ILE A 191 -5.94 -12.10 -12.73
N GLN A 192 -6.33 -11.63 -13.91
CA GLN A 192 -5.52 -10.68 -14.69
C GLN A 192 -5.42 -9.30 -14.02
N VAL A 193 -6.51 -8.84 -13.40
CA VAL A 193 -6.55 -7.62 -12.59
C VAL A 193 -5.63 -7.76 -11.38
N ALA A 194 -5.70 -8.86 -10.64
CA ALA A 194 -4.82 -9.13 -9.50
C ALA A 194 -3.34 -9.14 -9.91
N LYS A 195 -3.00 -9.68 -11.10
CA LYS A 195 -1.63 -9.62 -11.66
C LYS A 195 -1.20 -8.18 -11.96
N LYS A 196 -2.09 -7.33 -12.47
CA LYS A 196 -1.81 -5.91 -12.69
C LYS A 196 -1.65 -5.16 -11.37
N ASP A 197 -2.48 -5.46 -10.37
CA ASP A 197 -2.36 -4.87 -9.03
C ASP A 197 -1.04 -5.27 -8.35
N LEU A 198 -0.59 -6.53 -8.48
CA LEU A 198 0.76 -6.94 -8.06
C LEU A 198 1.83 -6.10 -8.75
N LYS A 199 1.74 -5.93 -10.07
CA LYS A 199 2.72 -5.12 -10.81
C LYS A 199 2.74 -3.66 -10.37
N ILE A 200 1.56 -3.07 -10.12
CA ILE A 200 1.45 -1.71 -9.59
C ILE A 200 2.10 -1.62 -8.21
N SER A 201 1.87 -2.61 -7.33
CA SER A 201 2.48 -2.64 -6.00
C SER A 201 4.00 -2.78 -6.03
N GLU A 202 4.56 -3.54 -6.98
CA GLU A 202 6.00 -3.62 -7.19
C GLU A 202 6.59 -2.26 -7.57
N LEU A 203 5.97 -1.57 -8.53
CA LEU A 203 6.39 -0.25 -8.99
C LEU A 203 6.22 0.81 -7.90
N GLU A 204 5.18 0.68 -7.06
CA GLU A 204 4.99 1.55 -5.89
C GLU A 204 6.12 1.37 -4.87
N PHE A 205 6.52 0.12 -4.59
CA PHE A 205 7.69 -0.16 -3.74
C PHE A 205 8.98 0.42 -4.34
N GLU A 206 9.22 0.23 -5.65
CA GLU A 206 10.34 0.83 -6.38
C GLU A 206 10.35 2.36 -6.24
N ASN A 207 9.17 3.00 -6.35
CA ASN A 207 9.01 4.43 -6.15
C ASN A 207 9.35 4.86 -4.71
N GLN A 208 8.90 4.12 -3.70
CA GLN A 208 9.20 4.42 -2.29
C GLN A 208 10.69 4.29 -1.98
N VAL A 209 11.36 3.27 -2.53
CA VAL A 209 12.82 3.11 -2.43
C VAL A 209 13.53 4.32 -3.03
N ARG A 210 13.13 4.76 -4.23
CA ARG A 210 13.67 5.97 -4.88
C ARG A 210 13.51 7.22 -4.01
N LEU A 211 12.32 7.44 -3.43
CA LEU A 211 12.04 8.60 -2.58
C LEU A 211 12.90 8.60 -1.31
N VAL A 212 13.00 7.46 -0.61
CA VAL A 212 13.82 7.33 0.60
C VAL A 212 15.30 7.57 0.29
N ILE A 213 15.83 7.01 -0.81
CA ILE A 213 17.23 7.24 -1.21
C ILE A 213 17.46 8.72 -1.52
N ARG A 214 16.57 9.37 -2.29
CA ARG A 214 16.64 10.81 -2.57
C ARG A 214 16.70 11.61 -1.27
N ASP A 215 15.83 11.29 -0.32
CA ASP A 215 15.75 12.01 0.96
C ASP A 215 16.99 11.76 1.83
N VAL A 216 17.55 10.55 1.85
CA VAL A 216 18.82 10.24 2.52
C VAL A 216 19.96 11.07 1.92
N ILE A 217 20.09 11.10 0.59
CA ILE A 217 21.17 11.85 -0.06
C ILE A 217 21.02 13.36 0.22
N ARG A 218 19.80 13.90 0.16
CA ARG A 218 19.55 15.32 0.45
C ARG A 218 19.92 15.68 1.88
N ASN A 219 19.48 14.90 2.87
CA ASN A 219 19.80 15.13 4.27
C ASN A 219 21.29 14.91 4.58
N TYR A 220 21.96 14.00 3.87
CA TYR A 220 23.40 13.80 3.99
C TYR A 220 24.20 15.03 3.53
N TYR A 221 23.89 15.59 2.36
CA TYR A 221 24.55 16.83 1.90
C TYR A 221 24.18 18.04 2.75
N GLU A 222 22.96 18.10 3.28
CA GLU A 222 22.55 19.15 4.22
C GLU A 222 23.33 19.06 5.55
N LEU A 223 23.63 17.85 6.03
CA LEU A 223 24.49 17.63 7.20
C LEU A 223 25.93 18.05 6.93
N ILE A 224 26.48 17.75 5.75
CA ILE A 224 27.83 18.24 5.37
C ILE A 224 27.85 19.78 5.40
N TYR A 225 26.86 20.44 4.77
CA TYR A 225 26.72 21.89 4.81
C TYR A 225 26.67 22.43 6.25
N ALA A 226 25.82 21.86 7.11
CA ALA A 226 25.67 22.31 8.48
C ALA A 226 26.98 22.21 9.28
N ARG A 227 27.77 21.15 9.06
CA ARG A 227 29.08 20.97 9.70
C ARG A 227 30.14 21.92 9.17
N GLU A 228 30.20 22.14 7.86
CA GLU A 228 31.09 23.13 7.27
C GLU A 228 30.73 24.56 7.72
N LEU A 229 29.45 24.86 7.90
CA LEU A 229 29.00 26.12 8.46
C LEU A 229 29.49 26.32 9.90
N VAL A 230 29.46 25.27 10.75
CA VAL A 230 30.03 25.35 12.10
C VAL A 230 31.51 25.72 12.03
N LYS A 231 32.31 25.10 11.16
CA LYS A 231 33.73 25.44 11.00
C LYS A 231 33.93 26.91 10.59
N VAL A 232 33.08 27.44 9.71
CA VAL A 232 33.12 28.85 9.31
C VAL A 232 32.79 29.77 10.49
N GLN A 233 31.75 29.45 11.27
CA GLN A 233 31.35 30.26 12.43
C GLN A 233 32.33 30.17 13.60
N GLU A 234 32.97 29.02 13.81
CA GLU A 234 34.06 28.87 14.79
C GLU A 234 35.24 29.78 14.43
N LYS A 235 35.63 29.82 13.15
CA LYS A 235 36.69 30.72 12.72
C LYS A 235 36.30 32.20 12.82
N ALA A 236 35.04 32.54 12.54
CA ALA A 236 34.53 33.90 12.72
C ALA A 236 34.57 34.34 14.20
N LEU A 237 34.17 33.46 15.13
CA LEU A 237 34.25 33.73 16.57
C LEU A 237 35.71 33.87 17.04
N GLU A 238 36.61 33.00 16.59
CA GLU A 238 38.04 33.06 16.91
C GLU A 238 38.63 34.42 16.51
N LEU A 239 38.33 34.88 15.29
CA LEU A 239 38.78 36.19 14.78
C LEU A 239 38.16 37.36 15.56
N ALA A 240 36.86 37.29 15.87
CA ALA A 240 36.17 38.33 16.64
C ALA A 240 36.72 38.45 18.08
N GLN A 241 37.03 37.32 18.72
CA GLN A 241 37.65 37.29 20.04
C GLN A 241 39.09 37.81 20.03
N ALA A 242 39.87 37.44 19.01
CA ALA A 242 41.22 37.94 18.83
C ALA A 242 41.24 39.47 18.66
N LEU A 243 40.32 40.02 17.86
CA LEU A 243 40.19 41.47 17.71
C LEU A 243 39.73 42.16 19.00
N LEU A 244 38.78 41.58 19.73
CA LEU A 244 38.35 42.10 21.02
C LEU A 244 39.52 42.17 22.02
N ALA A 245 40.34 41.12 22.09
CA ALA A 245 41.52 41.09 22.95
C ALA A 245 42.52 42.19 22.55
N GLN A 246 42.75 42.39 21.25
CA GLN A 246 43.62 43.44 20.74
C GLN A 246 43.08 44.85 21.04
N ASN A 247 41.77 45.08 20.82
CA ASN A 247 41.14 46.37 21.08
C ASN A 247 41.15 46.71 22.59
N ARG A 248 40.88 45.73 23.47
CA ARG A 248 40.96 45.92 24.93
C ARG A 248 42.34 46.38 25.37
N GLU A 249 43.40 45.82 24.81
CA GLU A 249 44.76 46.24 25.14
C GLU A 249 45.03 47.67 24.66
N LYS A 250 44.64 47.98 23.42
CA LYS A 250 44.80 49.32 22.84
C LYS A 250 44.00 50.40 23.59
N VAL A 251 42.81 50.08 24.11
CA VAL A 251 42.04 50.98 24.98
C VAL A 251 42.73 51.17 26.33
N ARG A 252 43.28 50.10 26.94
CA ARG A 252 44.02 50.20 28.22
C ARG A 252 45.24 51.11 28.12
N VAL A 253 45.95 51.06 26.99
CA VAL A 253 47.11 51.92 26.70
C VAL A 253 46.69 53.33 26.21
N GLY A 254 45.40 53.59 26.04
CA GLY A 254 44.85 54.91 25.70
C GLY A 254 44.96 55.29 24.22
N VAL A 255 45.27 54.34 23.33
CA VAL A 255 45.48 54.57 21.89
C VAL A 255 44.25 54.24 21.03
N LEU A 256 43.15 53.77 21.63
CA LEU A 256 41.89 53.43 20.96
C LEU A 256 40.69 53.91 21.80
N ALA A 257 39.55 54.24 21.17
CA ALA A 257 38.37 54.73 21.87
C ALA A 257 37.60 53.59 22.58
N PRO A 258 37.00 53.83 23.76
CA PRO A 258 36.16 52.82 24.44
C PRO A 258 34.97 52.33 23.60
N LEU A 259 34.50 53.13 22.64
CA LEU A 259 33.46 52.73 21.70
C LEU A 259 33.90 51.52 20.85
N ASP A 260 35.16 51.47 20.40
CA ASP A 260 35.68 50.40 19.55
C ASP A 260 35.82 49.07 20.32
N GLU A 261 36.03 49.14 21.64
CA GLU A 261 35.94 47.98 22.53
C GLU A 261 34.50 47.46 22.56
N LYS A 262 33.50 48.33 22.80
CA LYS A 262 32.09 47.92 22.86
C LYS A 262 31.57 47.36 21.54
N GLN A 263 32.03 47.87 20.41
CA GLN A 263 31.71 47.32 19.10
C GLN A 263 32.31 45.91 18.90
N ALA A 264 33.57 45.70 19.31
CA ALA A 264 34.20 44.39 19.25
C ALA A 264 33.54 43.38 20.21
N GLU A 265 33.11 43.82 21.40
CA GLU A 265 32.33 42.99 22.33
C GLU A 265 30.99 42.55 21.71
N ALA A 266 30.26 43.48 21.10
CA ALA A 266 29.00 43.16 20.41
C ALA A 266 29.21 42.15 19.29
N GLN A 267 30.26 42.31 18.47
CA GLN A 267 30.55 41.39 17.38
C GLN A 267 30.95 39.99 17.86
N ALA A 268 31.74 39.89 18.93
CA ALA A 268 32.08 38.59 19.54
C ALA A 268 30.82 37.89 20.09
N ALA A 269 29.91 38.64 20.72
CA ALA A 269 28.64 38.10 21.20
C ALA A 269 27.72 37.62 20.05
N THR A 270 27.63 38.37 18.95
CA THR A 270 26.89 37.96 17.74
C THR A 270 27.49 36.69 17.15
N SER A 271 28.81 36.64 16.97
CA SER A 271 29.50 35.46 16.41
C SER A 271 29.30 34.21 17.28
N LEU A 272 29.22 34.38 18.61
CA LEU A 272 28.89 33.28 19.52
C LEU A 272 27.45 32.81 19.34
N ALA A 273 26.49 33.73 19.20
CA ALA A 273 25.10 33.38 18.95
C ALA A 273 24.94 32.61 17.62
N ASP A 274 25.62 33.06 16.56
CA ASP A 274 25.60 32.41 15.24
C ASP A 274 26.22 31.00 15.29
N LEU A 275 27.32 30.83 16.03
CA LEU A 275 27.93 29.52 16.26
C LEU A 275 26.98 28.56 17.00
N LEU A 276 26.32 29.03 18.06
CA LEU A 276 25.35 28.21 18.80
C LEU A 276 24.17 27.78 17.92
N ALA A 277 23.69 28.67 17.05
CA ALA A 277 22.66 28.35 16.06
C ALA A 277 23.14 27.31 15.04
N ALA A 278 24.35 27.46 14.50
CA ALA A 278 24.95 26.50 13.57
C ALA A 278 25.13 25.11 14.20
N ARG A 279 25.59 25.03 15.46
CA ARG A 279 25.71 23.77 16.20
C ARG A 279 24.36 23.10 16.44
N ARG A 280 23.32 23.89 16.76
CA ARG A 280 21.96 23.37 16.89
C ARG A 280 21.45 22.78 15.58
N GLN A 281 21.79 23.39 14.44
CA GLN A 281 21.43 22.91 13.11
C GLN A 281 22.09 21.57 12.80
N VAL A 282 23.37 21.37 13.15
CA VAL A 282 24.04 20.06 13.01
C VAL A 282 23.27 18.99 13.77
N ALA A 283 22.98 19.22 15.06
CA ALA A 283 22.23 18.26 15.86
C ALA A 283 20.82 17.97 15.31
N PHE A 284 20.17 18.96 14.69
CA PHE A 284 18.89 18.77 14.03
C PHE A 284 19.01 17.91 12.76
N GLN A 285 19.98 18.19 11.89
CA GLN A 285 20.22 17.43 10.66
C GLN A 285 20.68 15.99 10.94
N GLU A 286 21.50 15.78 11.98
CA GLU A 286 21.86 14.43 12.43
C GLU A 286 20.62 13.63 12.83
N ASN A 287 19.67 14.24 13.55
CA ASN A 287 18.46 13.53 13.95
C ASN A 287 17.56 13.19 12.75
N LEU A 288 17.46 14.08 11.75
CA LEU A 288 16.76 13.79 10.50
C LEU A 288 17.39 12.62 9.76
N LEU A 289 18.72 12.61 9.63
CA LEU A 289 19.44 11.52 8.97
C LEU A 289 19.32 10.20 9.74
N LYS A 290 19.48 10.23 11.08
CA LYS A 290 19.27 9.05 11.95
C LYS A 290 17.90 8.44 11.76
N ASN A 291 16.85 9.25 11.73
CA ASN A 291 15.48 8.78 11.51
C ASN A 291 15.29 8.06 10.16
N LEU A 292 16.13 8.34 9.16
CA LEU A 292 16.08 7.67 7.86
C LEU A 292 16.89 6.37 7.82
N ILE A 293 17.97 6.26 8.61
CA ILE A 293 18.96 5.17 8.50
C ILE A 293 18.89 4.12 9.63
N THR A 294 18.09 4.33 10.68
CA THR A 294 17.98 3.39 11.80
C THR A 294 16.54 3.06 12.16
N ASP A 295 16.33 1.83 12.63
CA ASP A 295 15.10 1.34 13.27
C ASP A 295 15.17 1.39 14.81
N HIS A 296 16.33 1.71 15.38
CA HIS A 296 16.58 1.83 16.82
C HIS A 296 17.26 3.16 17.15
N TYR A 297 16.48 4.24 17.17
CA TYR A 297 17.00 5.59 17.44
C TYR A 297 17.76 5.71 18.77
N GLU A 298 17.31 5.00 19.81
CA GLU A 298 17.93 5.03 21.15
C GLU A 298 19.43 4.66 21.12
N SER A 299 19.81 3.70 20.27
CA SER A 299 21.22 3.28 20.12
C SER A 299 22.10 4.33 19.42
N TRP A 300 21.48 5.23 18.64
CA TRP A 300 22.17 6.28 17.87
C TRP A 300 22.11 7.65 18.53
N TYR A 301 21.26 7.83 19.55
CA TYR A 301 21.04 9.11 20.21
C TYR A 301 22.34 9.71 20.76
N GLY A 302 23.20 8.89 21.37
CA GLY A 302 24.46 9.30 21.98
C GLY A 302 25.66 9.46 21.03
N GLN A 303 25.53 9.13 19.74
CA GLN A 303 26.64 9.16 18.76
C GLN A 303 26.43 10.29 17.74
N GLY A 304 27.46 11.08 17.42
CA GLY A 304 27.41 12.04 16.31
C GLY A 304 27.73 11.36 14.97
N ILE A 305 27.31 11.93 13.85
CA ILE A 305 27.56 11.38 12.50
C ILE A 305 28.56 12.26 11.77
N GLU A 306 29.73 11.74 11.45
CA GLU A 306 30.73 12.44 10.65
C GLU A 306 30.70 12.01 9.18
N PRO A 307 30.21 12.88 8.26
CA PRO A 307 30.29 12.61 6.84
C PRO A 307 31.76 12.49 6.40
N THR A 308 32.07 11.41 5.68
CA THR A 308 33.41 11.20 5.11
C THR A 308 33.58 11.84 3.73
N ASP A 309 32.47 12.15 3.05
CA ASP A 309 32.47 12.76 1.73
C ASP A 309 32.58 14.30 1.80
N SER A 310 33.09 14.90 0.72
CA SER A 310 33.22 16.36 0.58
C SER A 310 32.24 16.94 -0.45
N LEU A 311 31.84 18.20 -0.27
CA LEU A 311 31.02 18.92 -1.24
C LEU A 311 31.86 19.31 -2.47
N VAL A 312 31.70 18.55 -3.55
CA VAL A 312 32.33 18.82 -4.85
C VAL A 312 31.27 19.16 -5.88
N ALA A 313 31.51 20.18 -6.71
CA ALA A 313 30.68 20.49 -7.87
C ALA A 313 31.43 20.04 -9.14
N VAL A 314 31.05 18.87 -9.66
CA VAL A 314 31.56 18.37 -10.96
C VAL A 314 30.60 18.83 -12.04
N PRO A 315 31.02 19.70 -12.98
CA PRO A 315 30.16 20.14 -14.08
C PRO A 315 29.64 18.95 -14.89
N GLN A 316 28.33 18.95 -15.17
CA GLN A 316 27.68 17.98 -16.04
C GLN A 316 26.94 18.71 -17.14
N VAL A 317 26.90 18.10 -18.32
CA VAL A 317 26.13 18.59 -19.47
C VAL A 317 24.85 17.77 -19.53
N PHE A 318 23.71 18.44 -19.71
CA PHE A 318 22.40 17.81 -19.77
C PHE A 318 21.81 18.00 -21.17
N ASP A 319 21.18 16.95 -21.71
CA ASP A 319 20.33 17.04 -22.90
C ASP A 319 18.87 16.87 -22.48
N LEU A 320 18.10 17.96 -22.60
CA LEU A 320 16.69 17.99 -22.23
C LEU A 320 15.86 16.90 -22.92
N ARG A 321 16.13 16.62 -24.21
CA ARG A 321 15.37 15.62 -24.96
C ARG A 321 15.68 14.21 -24.47
N GLU A 322 16.96 13.93 -24.20
CA GLU A 322 17.37 12.65 -23.63
C GLU A 322 16.74 12.44 -22.25
N SER A 323 16.85 13.44 -21.36
CA SER A 323 16.25 13.39 -20.01
C SER A 323 14.72 13.20 -20.05
N TRP A 324 14.01 13.80 -21.02
CA TRP A 324 12.58 13.54 -21.21
C TRP A 324 12.26 12.11 -21.60
N VAL A 325 13.06 11.51 -22.50
CA VAL A 325 12.88 10.11 -22.92
C VAL A 325 13.14 9.18 -21.74
N GLU A 326 14.20 9.43 -20.97
CA GLU A 326 14.48 8.68 -19.76
C GLU A 326 13.34 8.78 -18.75
N ALA A 327 12.87 9.99 -18.45
CA ALA A 327 11.80 10.23 -17.49
C ALA A 327 10.50 9.52 -17.87
N VAL A 328 10.11 9.58 -19.14
CA VAL A 328 8.86 8.97 -19.63
C VAL A 328 8.93 7.43 -19.64
N THR A 329 10.14 6.87 -19.69
CA THR A 329 10.36 5.43 -19.82
C THR A 329 10.64 4.76 -18.46
N LYS A 330 11.52 5.37 -17.65
CA LYS A 330 12.07 4.78 -16.44
C LYS A 330 11.28 5.12 -15.18
N ARG A 331 10.61 6.27 -15.12
CA ARG A 331 9.91 6.69 -13.89
C ARG A 331 8.87 5.68 -13.41
N PRO A 332 8.93 5.23 -12.14
CA PRO A 332 7.99 4.27 -11.58
C PRO A 332 6.53 4.77 -11.57
N ASP A 333 6.29 6.04 -11.25
CA ASP A 333 4.94 6.62 -11.17
C ASP A 333 4.21 6.60 -12.53
N LEU A 334 4.88 6.94 -13.63
CA LEU A 334 4.32 6.79 -14.98
C LEU A 334 4.03 5.34 -15.35
N ARG A 335 4.95 4.42 -15.00
CA ARG A 335 4.76 2.99 -15.22
C ARG A 335 3.56 2.45 -14.42
N MET A 336 3.31 2.97 -13.21
CA MET A 336 2.14 2.62 -12.39
C MET A 336 0.84 3.05 -13.08
N VAL A 337 0.73 4.32 -13.51
CA VAL A 337 -0.51 4.81 -14.15
C VAL A 337 -0.76 4.13 -15.50
N ARG A 338 0.30 3.77 -16.25
CA ARG A 338 0.15 2.94 -17.46
C ARG A 338 -0.36 1.53 -17.13
N ALA A 339 0.16 0.89 -16.07
CA ALA A 339 -0.36 -0.40 -15.62
C ALA A 339 -1.83 -0.32 -15.17
N GLU A 340 -2.23 0.79 -14.54
CA GLU A 340 -3.63 1.08 -14.18
C GLU A 340 -4.52 1.25 -15.44
N LEU A 341 -4.02 1.93 -16.48
CA LEU A 341 -4.72 2.03 -17.77
C LEU A 341 -4.95 0.65 -18.39
N GLU A 342 -3.93 -0.20 -18.39
CA GLU A 342 -4.03 -1.58 -18.89
C GLU A 342 -5.03 -2.41 -18.07
N LYS A 343 -5.01 -2.25 -16.73
CA LYS A 343 -5.96 -2.88 -15.82
C LYS A 343 -7.40 -2.50 -16.15
N GLN A 344 -7.67 -1.21 -16.33
CA GLN A 344 -8.99 -0.73 -16.74
C GLN A 344 -9.38 -1.23 -18.13
N GLY A 345 -8.41 -1.42 -19.03
CA GLY A 345 -8.62 -2.04 -20.34
C GLY A 345 -9.18 -3.47 -20.24
N LEU A 346 -8.74 -4.25 -19.25
CA LEU A 346 -9.28 -5.60 -18.98
C LEU A 346 -10.75 -5.53 -18.55
N ILE A 347 -11.10 -4.56 -17.68
CA ILE A 347 -12.47 -4.35 -17.21
C ILE A 347 -13.39 -3.94 -18.36
N VAL A 348 -12.92 -3.08 -19.27
CA VAL A 348 -13.67 -2.71 -20.48
C VAL A 348 -13.93 -3.93 -21.36
N ARG A 349 -12.94 -4.81 -21.56
CA ARG A 349 -13.09 -6.05 -22.32
C ARG A 349 -14.10 -7.01 -21.67
N LEU A 350 -14.08 -7.14 -20.35
CA LEU A 350 -15.08 -7.92 -19.61
C LEU A 350 -16.49 -7.37 -19.84
N ASN A 351 -16.69 -6.08 -19.61
CA ASN A 351 -18.01 -5.46 -19.75
C ASN A 351 -18.51 -5.46 -21.20
N PHE A 352 -17.61 -5.37 -22.19
CA PHE A 352 -17.97 -5.59 -23.58
C PHE A 352 -18.46 -7.04 -23.82
N ASN A 353 -17.78 -8.04 -23.24
CA ASN A 353 -18.21 -9.43 -23.34
C ASN A 353 -19.60 -9.67 -22.69
N GLN A 354 -19.94 -8.93 -21.64
CA GLN A 354 -21.26 -9.05 -20.98
C GLN A 354 -22.43 -8.57 -21.86
N LEU A 355 -22.17 -7.91 -23.00
CA LEU A 355 -23.18 -7.50 -23.98
C LEU A 355 -23.64 -8.61 -24.92
N PHE A 356 -22.89 -9.72 -25.03
CA PHE A 356 -23.29 -10.85 -25.88
C PHE A 356 -24.38 -11.68 -25.20
N PRO A 357 -25.28 -12.33 -25.98
CA PRO A 357 -26.15 -13.36 -25.43
C PRO A 357 -25.32 -14.55 -24.93
N SER A 358 -25.85 -15.29 -23.96
CA SER A 358 -25.22 -16.54 -23.52
C SER A 358 -25.70 -17.67 -24.42
N LEU A 359 -24.75 -18.34 -25.05
CA LEU A 359 -24.96 -19.59 -25.77
C LEU A 359 -24.07 -20.64 -25.11
N ASP A 360 -24.70 -21.58 -24.39
CA ASP A 360 -24.00 -22.62 -23.64
C ASP A 360 -24.28 -23.98 -24.30
N ILE A 361 -23.24 -24.76 -24.58
CA ILE A 361 -23.39 -26.20 -24.87
C ILE A 361 -23.40 -26.94 -23.54
N VAL A 362 -24.45 -27.73 -23.32
CA VAL A 362 -24.63 -28.54 -22.12
C VAL A 362 -24.68 -30.01 -22.50
N GLY A 363 -23.76 -30.80 -21.97
CA GLY A 363 -23.80 -32.26 -22.03
C GLY A 363 -24.06 -32.82 -20.64
N SER A 364 -24.92 -33.83 -20.52
CA SER A 364 -25.11 -34.55 -19.26
C SER A 364 -25.16 -36.05 -19.47
N TYR A 365 -24.62 -36.78 -18.51
CA TYR A 365 -24.68 -38.23 -18.43
C TYR A 365 -24.96 -38.62 -16.99
N GLY A 366 -25.94 -39.49 -16.77
CA GLY A 366 -26.28 -39.94 -15.44
C GLY A 366 -26.90 -41.32 -15.42
N ILE A 367 -26.89 -41.93 -14.24
CA ILE A 367 -27.40 -43.26 -13.98
C ILE A 367 -28.25 -43.17 -12.71
N SER A 368 -29.33 -43.94 -12.65
CA SER A 368 -30.22 -43.96 -11.48
C SER A 368 -30.74 -45.35 -11.18
N GLY A 369 -30.67 -45.76 -9.92
CA GLY A 369 -31.33 -46.94 -9.41
C GLY A 369 -32.48 -46.56 -8.50
N VAL A 370 -33.51 -47.40 -8.50
CA VAL A 370 -34.69 -47.26 -7.65
C VAL A 370 -34.96 -48.63 -7.05
N ASP A 371 -35.25 -48.65 -5.76
CA ASP A 371 -35.63 -49.83 -5.02
C ASP A 371 -36.90 -49.55 -4.22
N THR A 372 -37.96 -50.30 -4.48
CA THR A 372 -39.31 -50.00 -3.98
C THR A 372 -39.86 -51.14 -3.16
N LEU A 373 -40.57 -50.80 -2.09
CA LEU A 373 -41.34 -51.74 -1.28
C LEU A 373 -42.33 -52.50 -2.16
N SER A 374 -42.19 -53.83 -2.18
CA SER A 374 -43.22 -54.68 -2.75
C SER A 374 -44.06 -55.29 -1.62
N ILE A 375 -45.37 -55.15 -1.76
CA ILE A 375 -46.34 -55.67 -0.80
C ILE A 375 -47.35 -56.57 -1.53
N SER A 376 -47.67 -57.71 -0.93
CA SER A 376 -48.79 -58.56 -1.33
C SER A 376 -50.00 -58.22 -0.50
N ARG A 377 -51.18 -58.26 -1.12
CA ARG A 377 -52.44 -58.17 -0.38
C ARG A 377 -52.74 -59.55 0.20
N ASN A 378 -52.86 -59.64 1.52
CA ASN A 378 -53.27 -60.88 2.17
C ASN A 378 -54.78 -60.81 2.46
N PRO A 379 -55.64 -61.58 1.78
CA PRO A 379 -57.06 -61.65 2.14
C PRO A 379 -57.22 -62.45 3.44
N VAL A 380 -57.21 -61.80 4.59
CA VAL A 380 -57.43 -62.47 5.91
C VAL A 380 -58.88 -62.28 6.37
N HIS A 381 -59.74 -63.27 6.14
CA HIS A 381 -61.19 -63.22 6.38
C HIS A 381 -61.52 -63.11 7.87
N ASP A 382 -61.97 -61.93 8.32
CA ASP A 382 -62.62 -61.75 9.63
C ASP A 382 -64.13 -62.08 9.50
N PRO A 383 -64.63 -63.14 10.16
CA PRO A 383 -66.02 -63.56 10.08
C PRO A 383 -67.02 -62.57 10.71
N ALA A 384 -66.58 -61.63 11.56
CA ALA A 384 -67.50 -60.77 12.33
C ALA A 384 -67.86 -59.44 11.63
N THR A 385 -67.01 -58.94 10.74
CA THR A 385 -67.17 -57.59 10.16
C THR A 385 -67.22 -57.57 8.63
N SER A 386 -67.01 -58.72 7.96
CA SER A 386 -66.95 -58.82 6.48
C SER A 386 -65.99 -57.81 5.82
N ARG A 387 -64.98 -57.32 6.52
CA ARG A 387 -63.93 -56.42 5.98
C ARG A 387 -62.59 -57.12 5.94
N LEU A 388 -61.96 -57.07 4.75
CA LEU A 388 -60.63 -57.59 4.44
C LEU A 388 -59.78 -56.43 3.91
N VAL A 389 -58.72 -55.96 4.61
CA VAL A 389 -57.44 -55.56 3.97
C VAL A 389 -56.32 -55.48 5.02
N GLY A 390 -55.35 -56.39 4.94
CA GLY A 390 -54.01 -56.23 5.50
C GLY A 390 -52.96 -56.35 4.39
N TYR A 391 -51.83 -55.66 4.55
CA TYR A 391 -50.70 -55.77 3.63
C TYR A 391 -49.61 -56.67 4.23
N ALA A 392 -49.11 -57.63 3.45
CA ALA A 392 -47.89 -58.37 3.78
C ALA A 392 -46.72 -57.78 2.99
N ARG A 393 -45.63 -57.41 3.66
CA ARG A 393 -44.40 -56.96 3.02
C ARG A 393 -43.71 -58.16 2.38
N LEU A 394 -43.50 -58.13 1.07
CA LEU A 394 -42.79 -59.18 0.34
C LEU A 394 -41.30 -58.87 0.18
N TYR A 395 -40.96 -57.58 0.12
CA TYR A 395 -39.60 -57.11 -0.06
C TYR A 395 -39.42 -55.75 0.59
N GLU A 396 -38.45 -55.61 1.48
CA GLU A 396 -38.09 -54.33 2.08
C GLU A 396 -37.01 -53.66 1.25
N PRO A 397 -37.26 -52.44 0.74
CA PRO A 397 -36.30 -51.75 -0.09
C PRO A 397 -35.15 -51.22 0.76
N SER A 398 -34.00 -51.07 0.13
CA SER A 398 -32.82 -50.56 0.82
C SER A 398 -32.06 -49.57 -0.05
N LEU A 399 -31.26 -48.72 0.61
CA LEU A 399 -30.31 -47.87 -0.10
C LEU A 399 -29.33 -48.73 -0.93
N GLY A 400 -28.93 -49.90 -0.41
CA GLY A 400 -28.07 -50.85 -1.12
C GLY A 400 -28.69 -51.32 -2.45
N GLY A 401 -29.97 -51.72 -2.43
CA GLY A 401 -30.70 -52.11 -3.65
C GLY A 401 -30.79 -50.99 -4.69
N ALA A 402 -30.96 -49.74 -4.25
CA ALA A 402 -30.93 -48.58 -5.15
C ALA A 402 -29.53 -48.32 -5.73
N TRP A 403 -28.46 -48.57 -4.97
CA TRP A 403 -27.08 -48.48 -5.47
C TRP A 403 -26.71 -49.63 -6.42
N ASP A 404 -27.20 -50.84 -6.18
CA ASP A 404 -27.03 -51.96 -7.10
C ASP A 404 -27.63 -51.65 -8.47
N GLY A 405 -28.75 -50.90 -8.51
CA GLY A 405 -29.30 -50.36 -9.75
C GLY A 405 -28.34 -49.43 -10.51
N ILE A 406 -27.53 -48.64 -9.80
CA ILE A 406 -26.49 -47.80 -10.41
C ILE A 406 -25.29 -48.65 -10.90
N LEU A 407 -24.81 -49.58 -10.07
CA LEU A 407 -23.65 -50.42 -10.39
C LEU A 407 -23.91 -51.33 -11.60
N ASN A 408 -25.14 -51.84 -11.70
CA ASN A 408 -25.59 -52.64 -12.85
C ASN A 408 -25.96 -51.77 -14.07
N GLN A 409 -25.76 -50.45 -14.01
CA GLN A 409 -26.10 -49.48 -15.05
C GLN A 409 -27.55 -49.56 -15.53
N ASN A 410 -28.47 -49.92 -14.64
CA ASN A 410 -29.89 -49.93 -14.98
C ASN A 410 -30.34 -48.47 -15.14
N ASN A 411 -30.91 -48.13 -16.30
CA ASN A 411 -31.47 -46.81 -16.63
C ASN A 411 -30.44 -45.67 -16.83
N PRO A 412 -29.49 -45.78 -17.79
CA PRO A 412 -28.63 -44.66 -18.15
C PRO A 412 -29.45 -43.55 -18.83
N ARG A 413 -29.13 -42.30 -18.51
CA ARG A 413 -29.73 -41.09 -19.10
C ARG A 413 -28.62 -40.19 -19.60
N HIS A 414 -28.69 -39.80 -20.87
CA HIS A 414 -27.76 -38.85 -21.46
C HIS A 414 -28.52 -37.78 -22.22
N SER A 415 -27.96 -36.57 -22.26
CA SER A 415 -28.48 -35.49 -23.08
C SER A 415 -27.36 -34.58 -23.55
N ILE A 416 -27.52 -34.03 -24.75
CA ILE A 416 -26.70 -32.94 -25.26
C ILE A 416 -27.65 -31.88 -25.80
N GLY A 417 -27.41 -30.63 -25.46
CA GLY A 417 -28.26 -29.52 -25.86
C GLY A 417 -27.49 -28.21 -25.89
N ALA A 418 -28.06 -27.24 -26.61
CA ALA A 418 -27.58 -25.86 -26.59
C ALA A 418 -28.64 -24.99 -25.92
N VAL A 419 -28.22 -24.12 -25.01
CA VAL A 419 -29.08 -23.17 -24.31
C VAL A 419 -28.71 -21.76 -24.74
N LEU A 420 -29.59 -21.11 -25.49
CA LEU A 420 -29.46 -19.70 -25.88
C LEU A 420 -30.34 -18.84 -24.96
N SER A 421 -29.74 -17.88 -24.26
CA SER A 421 -30.47 -16.85 -23.52
C SER A 421 -30.10 -15.46 -24.05
N PHE A 422 -31.14 -14.76 -24.52
CA PHE A 422 -31.02 -13.46 -25.16
C PHE A 422 -31.77 -12.39 -24.36
N PRO A 423 -31.09 -11.68 -23.43
CA PRO A 423 -31.70 -10.54 -22.75
C PRO A 423 -31.91 -9.38 -23.73
N LEU A 424 -33.16 -8.91 -23.87
CA LEU A 424 -33.52 -7.92 -24.90
C LEU A 424 -33.00 -6.50 -24.61
N SER A 425 -33.08 -6.05 -23.35
CA SER A 425 -32.80 -4.65 -23.00
C SER A 425 -31.32 -4.36 -22.72
N LEU A 426 -30.63 -5.27 -22.01
CA LEU A 426 -29.22 -5.13 -21.58
C LEU A 426 -28.87 -3.74 -20.98
N ARG A 427 -29.85 -3.02 -20.42
CA ARG A 427 -29.65 -1.62 -19.97
C ARG A 427 -28.55 -1.49 -18.92
N ALA A 428 -28.48 -2.43 -17.98
CA ALA A 428 -27.43 -2.45 -16.96
C ALA A 428 -26.04 -2.67 -17.58
N GLU A 429 -25.88 -3.72 -18.40
CA GLU A 429 -24.59 -4.07 -19.00
C GLU A 429 -24.09 -3.01 -20.00
N ARG A 430 -25.00 -2.43 -20.79
CA ARG A 430 -24.68 -1.29 -21.68
C ARG A 430 -24.13 -0.12 -20.89
N ASN A 431 -24.78 0.27 -19.78
CA ASN A 431 -24.31 1.39 -18.97
C ASN A 431 -23.01 1.06 -18.22
N ARG A 432 -22.83 -0.18 -17.73
CA ARG A 432 -21.55 -0.63 -17.14
C ARG A 432 -20.39 -0.56 -18.14
N TYR A 433 -20.62 -0.96 -19.39
CA TYR A 433 -19.63 -0.83 -20.44
C TYR A 433 -19.28 0.63 -20.76
N GLN A 434 -20.29 1.50 -20.87
CA GLN A 434 -20.05 2.94 -21.09
C GLN A 434 -19.33 3.60 -19.91
N GLN A 435 -19.71 3.25 -18.68
CA GLN A 435 -19.01 3.70 -17.46
C GLN A 435 -17.54 3.27 -17.50
N ALA A 436 -17.26 1.99 -17.77
CA ALA A 436 -15.89 1.49 -17.84
C ALA A 436 -15.07 2.17 -18.95
N LYS A 437 -15.68 2.48 -20.10
CA LYS A 437 -15.05 3.28 -21.16
C LYS A 437 -14.74 4.71 -20.74
N ALA A 438 -15.67 5.37 -20.04
CA ALA A 438 -15.45 6.71 -19.51
C ALA A 438 -14.30 6.72 -18.50
N THR A 439 -14.25 5.75 -17.58
CA THR A 439 -13.13 5.57 -16.65
C THR A 439 -11.81 5.30 -17.36
N LEU A 440 -11.80 4.47 -18.41
CA LEU A 440 -10.60 4.25 -19.23
C LEU A 440 -10.11 5.57 -19.85
N LYS A 441 -11.03 6.38 -20.38
CA LYS A 441 -10.69 7.68 -20.96
C LYS A 441 -10.15 8.65 -19.91
N GLN A 442 -10.71 8.64 -18.70
CA GLN A 442 -10.21 9.43 -17.59
C GLN A 442 -8.77 9.04 -17.23
N ILE A 443 -8.47 7.75 -17.11
CA ILE A 443 -7.11 7.27 -16.80
C ILE A 443 -6.15 7.60 -17.96
N GLU A 444 -6.60 7.50 -19.22
CA GLU A 444 -5.78 7.90 -20.38
C GLU A 444 -5.39 9.37 -20.31
N LEU A 445 -6.32 10.25 -19.91
CA LEU A 445 -6.03 11.67 -19.71
C LEU A 445 -5.11 11.90 -18.50
N GLN A 446 -5.24 11.10 -17.43
CA GLN A 446 -4.33 11.15 -16.27
C GLN A 446 -2.90 10.75 -16.67
N VAL A 447 -2.72 9.74 -17.54
CA VAL A 447 -1.39 9.40 -18.10
C VAL A 447 -0.82 10.60 -18.85
N ARG A 448 -1.58 11.22 -19.75
CA ARG A 448 -1.12 12.39 -20.52
C ARG A 448 -0.79 13.58 -19.63
N GLN A 449 -1.60 13.83 -18.61
CA GLN A 449 -1.38 14.89 -17.62
C GLN A 449 -0.08 14.63 -16.84
N LEU A 450 0.13 13.40 -16.37
CA LEU A 450 1.34 13.03 -15.66
C LEU A 450 2.57 13.12 -16.58
N GLU A 451 2.49 12.65 -17.82
CA GLU A 451 3.59 12.80 -18.80
C GLU A 451 3.97 14.27 -19.02
N GLN A 452 2.99 15.17 -19.12
CA GLN A 452 3.25 16.60 -19.21
C GLN A 452 3.89 17.15 -17.93
N SER A 453 3.36 16.79 -16.76
CA SER A 453 3.91 17.21 -15.47
C SER A 453 5.35 16.74 -15.28
N VAL A 454 5.67 15.52 -15.69
CA VAL A 454 7.01 14.94 -15.63
C VAL A 454 7.98 15.71 -16.54
N ARG A 455 7.56 16.08 -17.75
CA ARG A 455 8.41 16.88 -18.66
C ARG A 455 8.76 18.24 -18.07
N VAL A 456 7.79 18.90 -17.45
CA VAL A 456 7.99 20.19 -16.75
C VAL A 456 8.92 20.00 -15.55
N GLU A 457 8.70 18.96 -14.73
CA GLU A 457 9.55 18.66 -13.57
C GLU A 457 11.02 18.42 -13.96
N VAL A 458 11.26 17.73 -15.09
CA VAL A 458 12.62 17.51 -15.62
C VAL A 458 13.24 18.81 -16.12
N ASP A 459 12.49 19.63 -16.86
CA ASP A 459 12.96 20.93 -17.37
C ASP A 459 13.34 21.88 -16.23
N ASP A 460 12.49 21.97 -15.21
CA ASP A 460 12.76 22.74 -13.98
C ASP A 460 13.98 22.19 -13.23
N ALA A 461 14.13 20.86 -13.12
CA ALA A 461 15.25 20.24 -12.42
C ALA A 461 16.60 20.47 -13.13
N ILE A 462 16.63 20.43 -14.47
CA ILE A 462 17.81 20.77 -15.28
C ILE A 462 18.16 22.25 -15.06
N SER A 463 17.18 23.14 -15.23
CA SER A 463 17.36 24.59 -15.03
C SER A 463 17.87 24.91 -13.61
N GLN A 464 17.38 24.20 -12.60
CA GLN A 464 17.84 24.33 -11.22
C GLN A 464 19.28 23.84 -11.04
N ALA A 465 19.66 22.72 -11.66
CA ALA A 465 21.02 22.19 -11.59
C ALA A 465 22.03 23.13 -12.29
N GLU A 466 21.69 23.66 -13.46
CA GLU A 466 22.52 24.62 -14.20
C GLU A 466 22.68 25.94 -13.41
N SER A 467 21.57 26.49 -12.91
CA SER A 467 21.59 27.71 -12.10
C SER A 467 22.38 27.52 -10.80
N ALA A 468 22.26 26.36 -10.16
CA ALA A 468 23.03 26.03 -8.96
C ALA A 468 24.53 25.96 -9.25
N LEU A 469 24.93 25.40 -10.41
CA LEU A 469 26.33 25.36 -10.83
C LEU A 469 26.89 26.77 -11.08
N GLN A 470 26.15 27.63 -11.78
CA GLN A 470 26.56 29.01 -12.01
C GLN A 470 26.70 29.79 -10.69
N ARG A 471 25.80 29.55 -9.74
CA ARG A 471 25.88 30.12 -8.40
C ARG A 471 27.11 29.63 -7.62
N VAL A 472 27.53 28.38 -7.79
CA VAL A 472 28.79 27.89 -7.23
C VAL A 472 29.97 28.69 -7.78
N SER A 473 30.06 28.92 -9.09
CA SER A 473 31.14 29.73 -9.65
C SER A 473 31.12 31.18 -9.14
N ALA A 474 29.95 31.83 -9.10
CA ALA A 474 29.83 33.22 -8.68
C ALA A 474 30.14 33.41 -7.19
N THR A 475 29.64 32.53 -6.32
CA THR A 475 29.91 32.58 -4.87
C THR A 475 31.36 32.26 -4.54
N ARG A 476 32.01 31.36 -5.31
CA ARG A 476 33.44 31.11 -5.21
C ARG A 476 34.27 32.35 -5.52
N GLU A 477 33.97 33.05 -6.62
CA GLU A 477 34.66 34.31 -6.94
C GLU A 477 34.43 35.37 -5.87
N ALA A 478 33.18 35.51 -5.38
CA ALA A 478 32.86 36.43 -4.30
C ALA A 478 33.66 36.13 -3.02
N ARG A 479 33.84 34.86 -2.64
CA ARG A 479 34.71 34.46 -1.52
C ARG A 479 36.16 34.90 -1.77
N LEU A 480 36.70 34.63 -2.95
CA LEU A 480 38.09 34.97 -3.30
C LEU A 480 38.32 36.50 -3.23
N TYR A 481 37.39 37.31 -3.73
CA TYR A 481 37.47 38.76 -3.64
C TYR A 481 37.33 39.28 -2.21
N ALA A 482 36.40 38.73 -1.42
CA ALA A 482 36.25 39.10 -0.01
C ALA A 482 37.49 38.75 0.82
N GLU A 483 38.14 37.62 0.51
CA GLU A 483 39.37 37.17 1.15
C GLU A 483 40.54 38.12 0.84
N ALA A 484 40.70 38.51 -0.44
CA ALA A 484 41.70 39.49 -0.85
C ALA A 484 41.44 40.89 -0.26
N ALA A 485 40.18 41.31 -0.18
CA ALA A 485 39.80 42.59 0.43
C ALA A 485 40.12 42.63 1.93
N LEU A 486 39.82 41.55 2.66
CA LEU A 486 40.14 41.44 4.08
C LEU A 486 41.66 41.48 4.31
N ASP A 487 42.44 40.73 3.53
CA ASP A 487 43.91 40.74 3.64
C ASP A 487 44.50 42.13 3.37
N ALA A 488 44.01 42.83 2.35
CA ALA A 488 44.43 44.19 2.05
C ALA A 488 44.08 45.19 3.17
N GLU A 489 42.89 45.07 3.76
CA GLU A 489 42.46 45.99 4.82
C GLU A 489 43.16 45.72 6.14
N GLN A 490 43.46 44.45 6.46
CA GLN A 490 44.27 44.09 7.61
C GLN A 490 45.66 44.73 7.54
N LYS A 491 46.31 44.68 6.37
CA LYS A 491 47.60 45.35 6.13
C LYS A 491 47.52 46.87 6.30
N LYS A 492 46.40 47.51 5.93
CA LYS A 492 46.20 48.95 6.16
C LYS A 492 45.99 49.26 7.64
N LEU A 493 45.27 48.42 8.38
CA LEU A 493 45.07 48.58 9.81
C LEU A 493 46.40 48.49 10.56
N ASP A 494 47.25 47.52 10.19
CA ASP A 494 48.58 47.36 10.78
C ASP A 494 49.50 48.56 10.50
N ALA A 495 49.31 49.23 9.36
CA ALA A 495 49.98 50.49 9.01
C ALA A 495 49.32 51.75 9.59
N GLY A 496 48.25 51.62 10.41
CA GLY A 496 47.52 52.73 11.02
C GLY A 496 46.65 53.55 10.06
N LYS A 497 46.35 53.01 8.87
CA LYS A 497 45.59 53.69 7.79
C LYS A 497 44.13 53.22 7.67
N SER A 498 43.68 52.34 8.56
CA SER A 498 42.31 51.81 8.59
C SER A 498 41.81 51.73 10.04
N THR A 499 40.53 51.41 10.21
CA THR A 499 39.86 51.28 11.50
C THR A 499 39.48 49.82 11.78
N SER A 500 39.38 49.46 13.06
CA SER A 500 38.90 48.12 13.46
C SER A 500 37.48 47.85 12.95
N PHE A 501 36.67 48.89 12.75
CA PHE A 501 35.32 48.78 12.17
C PHE A 501 35.34 48.28 10.73
N GLU A 502 36.24 48.79 9.88
CA GLU A 502 36.34 48.37 8.47
C GLU A 502 36.81 46.91 8.36
N VAL A 503 37.77 46.50 9.18
CA VAL A 503 38.22 45.10 9.26
C VAL A 503 37.08 44.19 9.74
N LEU A 504 36.33 44.57 10.78
CA LEU A 504 35.16 43.82 11.24
C LEU A 504 34.10 43.68 10.17
N ARG A 505 33.84 44.73 9.39
CA ARG A 505 32.90 44.66 8.27
C ARG A 505 33.36 43.63 7.24
N LEU A 506 34.62 43.69 6.79
CA LEU A 506 35.15 42.76 5.80
C LEU A 506 35.27 41.31 6.32
N GLN A 507 35.52 41.11 7.62
CA GLN A 507 35.48 39.78 8.23
C GLN A 507 34.08 39.16 8.17
N ARG A 508 33.03 39.96 8.43
CA ARG A 508 31.63 39.51 8.26
C ARG A 508 31.32 39.23 6.79
N ASP A 509 31.77 40.08 5.88
CA ASP A 509 31.56 39.90 4.44
C ASP A 509 32.22 38.60 3.94
N LEU A 510 33.45 38.31 4.36
CA LEU A 510 34.13 37.04 4.05
C LEU A 510 33.42 35.83 4.67
N THR A 511 32.95 35.95 5.92
CA THR A 511 32.21 34.87 6.60
C THR A 511 30.90 34.55 5.87
N ALA A 512 30.17 35.59 5.45
CA ALA A 512 28.97 35.46 4.64
C ALA A 512 29.27 34.84 3.26
N ALA A 513 30.33 35.30 2.58
CA ALA A 513 30.74 34.77 1.28
C ALA A 513 31.17 33.28 1.36
N ARG A 514 31.93 32.89 2.39
CA ARG A 514 32.28 31.48 2.64
C ARG A 514 31.05 30.62 2.88
N SER A 515 30.13 31.07 3.73
CA SER A 515 28.88 30.36 4.00
C SER A 515 28.02 30.21 2.73
N ALA A 516 27.99 31.25 1.88
CA ALA A 516 27.27 31.23 0.60
C ALA A 516 27.88 30.25 -0.42
N GLU A 517 29.20 30.15 -0.52
CA GLU A 517 29.86 29.15 -1.40
C GLU A 517 29.53 27.72 -0.95
N ILE A 518 29.65 27.42 0.35
CA ILE A 518 29.35 26.09 0.89
C ILE A 518 27.87 25.74 0.66
N ARG A 519 26.96 26.70 0.85
CA ARG A 519 25.54 26.51 0.55
C ARG A 519 25.31 26.22 -0.93
N ALA A 520 25.95 26.98 -1.82
CA ALA A 520 25.83 26.78 -3.26
C ALA A 520 26.31 25.38 -3.68
N LEU A 521 27.40 24.88 -3.09
CA LEU A 521 27.91 23.53 -3.35
C LEU A 521 26.93 22.44 -2.88
N ALA A 522 26.33 22.60 -1.70
CA ALA A 522 25.33 21.68 -1.20
C ALA A 522 24.07 21.68 -2.08
N ASP A 523 23.59 22.87 -2.45
CA ASP A 523 22.42 23.02 -3.32
C ASP A 523 22.64 22.39 -4.71
N TYR A 524 23.85 22.52 -5.30
CA TYR A 524 24.16 21.87 -6.57
C TYR A 524 24.07 20.35 -6.48
N ASN A 525 24.66 19.76 -5.43
CA ASN A 525 24.60 18.32 -5.21
C ASN A 525 23.17 17.82 -4.94
N GLN A 526 22.37 18.60 -4.22
CA GLN A 526 20.94 18.30 -4.01
C GLN A 526 20.14 18.43 -5.32
N ALA A 527 20.42 19.46 -6.14
CA ALA A 527 19.76 19.65 -7.43
C ALA A 527 20.04 18.50 -8.40
N LEU A 528 21.28 18.00 -8.47
CA LEU A 528 21.61 16.80 -9.27
C LEU A 528 20.80 15.57 -8.84
N VAL A 529 20.67 15.36 -7.54
CA VAL A 529 19.91 14.21 -7.01
C VAL A 529 18.42 14.34 -7.32
N ASN A 530 17.87 15.56 -7.26
CA ASN A 530 16.50 15.83 -7.66
C ASN A 530 16.30 15.59 -9.17
N LEU A 531 17.25 15.99 -10.02
CA LEU A 531 17.23 15.71 -11.45
C LEU A 531 17.21 14.20 -11.72
N TYR A 532 18.13 13.44 -11.14
CA TYR A 532 18.16 11.98 -11.32
C TYR A 532 16.89 11.29 -10.78
N ALA A 533 16.29 11.85 -9.72
CA ALA A 533 15.00 11.38 -9.24
C ALA A 533 13.87 11.70 -10.22
N ALA A 534 13.86 12.90 -10.82
CA ALA A 534 12.87 13.34 -11.81
C ALA A 534 12.98 12.55 -13.13
N GLU A 535 14.19 12.17 -13.54
CA GLU A 535 14.45 11.26 -14.68
C GLU A 535 14.08 9.80 -14.38
N GLY A 536 13.96 9.42 -13.10
CA GLY A 536 13.80 8.03 -12.70
C GLY A 536 15.08 7.19 -12.80
N THR A 537 16.25 7.82 -12.99
CA THR A 537 17.55 7.15 -13.18
C THR A 537 18.35 6.99 -11.87
N LEU A 538 17.85 7.56 -10.76
CA LEU A 538 18.54 7.57 -9.46
C LEU A 538 18.99 6.17 -8.99
N LEU A 539 18.14 5.16 -9.11
CA LEU A 539 18.48 3.79 -8.67
C LEU A 539 19.57 3.16 -9.55
N GLU A 540 19.46 3.32 -10.86
CA GLU A 540 20.42 2.83 -11.85
C GLU A 540 21.81 3.48 -11.65
N ARG A 541 21.85 4.81 -11.51
CA ARG A 541 23.08 5.57 -11.24
C ARG A 541 23.74 5.17 -9.92
N ARG A 542 22.96 4.70 -8.94
CA ARG A 542 23.45 4.17 -7.66
C ARG A 542 23.67 2.65 -7.68
N ARG A 543 23.49 1.99 -8.83
CA ARG A 543 23.64 0.53 -9.02
C ARG A 543 22.76 -0.29 -8.06
N ILE A 544 21.56 0.20 -7.79
CA ILE A 544 20.57 -0.47 -6.94
C ILE A 544 19.55 -1.14 -7.85
N SER A 545 19.54 -2.48 -7.84
CA SER A 545 18.53 -3.30 -8.51
C SER A 545 17.53 -3.85 -7.49
N ILE A 546 16.26 -3.86 -7.86
CA ILE A 546 15.19 -4.45 -7.05
C ILE A 546 14.69 -5.69 -7.79
N GLU A 547 14.79 -6.84 -7.13
CA GLU A 547 14.29 -8.11 -7.64
C GLU A 547 13.11 -8.57 -6.78
N PHE A 548 11.99 -8.89 -7.45
CA PHE A 548 10.82 -9.49 -6.82
C PHE A 548 10.86 -11.00 -7.11
N LYS A 549 10.68 -11.83 -6.08
CA LYS A 549 10.72 -13.29 -6.18
C LYS A 549 9.35 -13.91 -6.39
#